data_AF-A0A955SSU4-F1
#
_entry.id   AF-A0A955SSU4-F1
#
_cell.length_a   1.000
_cell.length_b   1.000
_cell.length_c   1.000
_cell.angle_alpha   90.00
_cell.angle_beta   90.00
_cell.angle_gamma   90.00
#
_symmetry.space_group_name_H-M   'P 1'
#
loop_
_entity.id
_entity.type
_entity.pdbx_description
1 polymer ?
#
loop_
_entity_poly.entity_id
_entity_poly.type
_entity_poly.pdbx_seq_one_letter_code
_entity_poly.pdbx_strand_id
1 'polypeptide(L)'
;MMVLFLVFLLSLAIGAAFLWAIGIRSSQNRWSITLLSSLGLCIGFAFGSVIYFAVSRFREPSAGVLFLIEFTLVIGLMVIGSLTSRHAFKIPASAILHPRSNRVWTTAVGFCSAAALISVLVYVVAHAVRYPNGGMDSVGFWYFRARMLFLSEDRWDAVFGMMGHFRPDHPVMLTTLVARCWTLMGMESREVYTLIALLATLGMTGVLYGALGTFRKTLIANLGVILLFLPTSMAGNAGLLMSDILYAYILVCAFACFLAADYQPENRLRLHLLTGFFLGIATWMKNEGLVWNFAFQLALLGVGWWRGRLIANIKIGGLVLLACLPFLSAEIWFKSLVPFEEIDCLVPAFPPGGLMKVLDLSRDMEIVDRMLGGTIKFISWGLLAIPALLYLGGTRAKFREREAINVLGGV
;
A
#
# COMPACT_ATOMS: atom_id res chain seq x y z
N MET A 1 21.24 -6.85 13.48
CA MET A 1 20.77 -5.48 13.19
C MET A 1 21.29 -4.91 11.88
N MET A 2 22.61 -4.87 11.62
CA MET A 2 23.14 -4.32 10.36
C MET A 2 22.60 -5.02 9.10
N VAL A 3 22.58 -6.36 9.07
CA VAL A 3 22.05 -7.14 7.94
C VAL A 3 20.57 -6.82 7.69
N LEU A 4 19.76 -6.74 8.75
CA LEU A 4 18.34 -6.40 8.66
C LEU A 4 18.13 -5.02 8.01
N PHE A 5 18.94 -4.02 8.37
CA PHE A 5 18.90 -2.70 7.73
C PHE A 5 19.22 -2.77 6.23
N LEU A 6 20.23 -3.56 5.84
CA LEU A 6 20.58 -3.76 4.43
C LEU A 6 19.45 -4.42 3.63
N VAL A 7 18.72 -5.38 4.23
CA VAL A 7 17.57 -6.02 3.59
C VAL A 7 16.46 -5.01 3.25
N PHE A 8 16.16 -4.09 4.17
CA PHE A 8 15.16 -3.05 3.92
C PHE A 8 15.67 -1.95 2.99
N LEU A 9 16.98 -1.63 3.04
CA LEU A 9 17.60 -0.73 2.08
C LEU A 9 17.52 -1.28 0.65
N LEU A 10 17.68 -2.59 0.48
CA LEU A 10 17.49 -3.27 -0.80
C LEU A 10 16.04 -3.15 -1.29
N SER A 11 15.05 -3.34 -0.42
CA SER A 11 13.63 -3.09 -0.78
C SER A 11 13.43 -1.64 -1.23
N LEU A 12 13.95 -0.66 -0.48
CA LEU A 12 13.87 0.75 -0.86
C LEU A 12 14.55 1.01 -2.22
N ALA A 13 15.70 0.40 -2.48
CA ALA A 13 16.43 0.52 -3.74
C ALA A 13 15.64 -0.04 -4.94
N ILE A 14 15.01 -1.22 -4.79
CA ILE A 14 14.14 -1.80 -5.82
C ILE A 14 13.00 -0.84 -6.16
N GLY A 15 12.30 -0.33 -5.15
CA GLY A 15 11.18 0.58 -5.38
C GLY A 15 11.58 1.94 -5.93
N ALA A 16 12.69 2.50 -5.47
CA ALA A 16 13.24 3.74 -6.03
C ALA A 16 13.65 3.55 -7.50
N ALA A 17 14.32 2.45 -7.83
CA ALA A 17 14.68 2.11 -9.19
C ALA A 17 13.44 1.88 -10.08
N PHE A 18 12.39 1.26 -9.55
CA PHE A 18 11.12 1.08 -10.26
C PHE A 18 10.45 2.42 -10.59
N LEU A 19 10.31 3.30 -9.60
CA LEU A 19 9.76 4.66 -9.80
C LEU A 19 10.59 5.44 -10.83
N TRP A 20 11.91 5.27 -10.78
CA TRP A 20 12.83 5.87 -11.74
C TRP A 20 12.64 5.32 -13.16
N ALA A 21 12.48 4.01 -13.30
CA ALA A 21 12.25 3.30 -14.57
C ALA A 21 10.98 3.80 -15.29
N ILE A 22 9.89 4.01 -14.54
CA ILE A 22 8.63 4.55 -15.07
C ILE A 22 8.66 6.08 -15.24
N GLY A 23 9.81 6.70 -15.02
CA GLY A 23 10.03 8.12 -15.27
C GLY A 23 9.51 9.07 -14.19
N ILE A 24 9.24 8.59 -12.97
CA ILE A 24 8.82 9.44 -11.85
C ILE A 24 10.03 9.78 -10.99
N ARG A 25 10.36 11.08 -10.92
CA ARG A 25 11.56 11.57 -10.23
C ARG A 25 11.23 12.65 -9.21
N SER A 26 12.11 12.76 -8.21
CA SER A 26 12.06 13.83 -7.21
C SER A 26 12.46 15.17 -7.85
N SER A 27 11.82 16.26 -7.42
CA SER A 27 12.30 17.63 -7.68
C SER A 27 13.40 18.08 -6.72
N GLN A 28 13.98 17.16 -5.94
CA GLN A 28 14.92 17.43 -4.85
C GLN A 28 14.34 18.25 -3.69
N ASN A 29 13.03 18.54 -3.69
CA ASN A 29 12.34 19.06 -2.51
C ASN A 29 12.02 17.91 -1.55
N ARG A 30 12.21 18.15 -0.24
CA ARG A 30 11.90 17.21 0.84
C ARG A 30 10.56 16.49 0.68
N TRP A 31 9.50 17.17 0.24
CA TRP A 31 8.17 16.56 0.07
C TRP A 31 8.16 15.46 -0.97
N SER A 32 8.79 15.72 -2.12
CA SER A 32 8.89 14.76 -3.21
C SER A 32 9.81 13.60 -2.85
N ILE A 33 10.88 13.86 -2.09
CA ILE A 33 11.78 12.82 -1.59
C ILE A 33 11.02 11.92 -0.63
N THR A 34 10.34 12.48 0.37
CA THR A 34 9.54 11.71 1.35
C THR A 34 8.45 10.90 0.64
N LEU A 35 7.71 11.51 -0.29
CA LEU A 35 6.68 10.80 -1.04
C LEU A 35 7.26 9.62 -1.84
N LEU A 36 8.32 9.86 -2.60
CA LEU A 36 8.91 8.82 -3.47
C LEU A 36 9.66 7.75 -2.69
N SER A 37 10.33 8.09 -1.58
CA SER A 37 10.95 7.08 -0.72
C SER A 37 9.91 6.19 -0.08
N SER A 38 8.77 6.74 0.35
CA SER A 38 7.68 5.94 0.89
C SER A 38 7.06 5.06 -0.20
N LEU A 39 6.59 5.64 -1.31
CA LEU A 39 6.04 4.85 -2.42
C LEU A 39 7.00 3.75 -2.86
N GLY A 40 8.30 4.06 -2.97
CA GLY A 40 9.36 3.11 -3.28
C GLY A 40 9.45 1.99 -2.25
N LEU A 41 9.47 2.28 -0.95
CA LEU A 41 9.53 1.24 0.08
C LEU A 41 8.37 0.24 -0.04
N CYS A 42 7.14 0.73 -0.28
CA CYS A 42 5.96 -0.12 -0.49
C CYS A 42 6.11 -1.03 -1.72
N ILE A 43 6.59 -0.47 -2.84
CA ILE A 43 6.85 -1.22 -4.08
C ILE A 43 7.93 -2.29 -3.85
N GLY A 44 9.00 -1.93 -3.13
CA GLY A 44 10.06 -2.84 -2.76
C GLY A 44 9.62 -4.04 -1.92
N PHE A 45 8.72 -3.80 -0.95
CA PHE A 45 8.11 -4.88 -0.16
C PHE A 45 7.33 -5.84 -1.04
N ALA A 46 6.54 -5.31 -1.97
CA ALA A 46 5.74 -6.12 -2.88
C ALA A 46 6.61 -6.95 -3.84
N PHE A 47 7.63 -6.36 -4.46
CA PHE A 47 8.56 -7.10 -5.32
C PHE A 47 9.33 -8.17 -4.56
N GLY A 48 9.90 -7.84 -3.39
CA GLY A 48 10.62 -8.82 -2.58
C GLY A 48 9.73 -10.01 -2.21
N SER A 49 8.48 -9.74 -1.82
CA SER A 49 7.49 -10.78 -1.52
C SER A 49 7.19 -11.70 -2.73
N VAL A 50 6.95 -11.13 -3.91
CA VAL A 50 6.66 -11.91 -5.14
C VAL A 50 7.89 -12.69 -5.61
N ILE A 51 9.09 -12.10 -5.54
CA ILE A 51 10.35 -12.77 -5.89
C ILE A 51 10.56 -13.97 -4.96
N TYR A 52 10.41 -13.78 -3.65
CA TYR A 52 10.55 -14.87 -2.70
C TYR A 52 9.54 -15.99 -2.98
N PHE A 53 8.27 -15.62 -3.18
CA PHE A 53 7.23 -16.58 -3.55
C PHE A 53 7.62 -17.39 -4.80
N ALA A 54 7.99 -16.71 -5.88
CA ALA A 54 8.38 -17.35 -7.13
C ALA A 54 9.60 -18.27 -6.96
N VAL A 55 10.66 -17.82 -6.27
CA VAL A 55 11.85 -18.64 -6.02
C VAL A 55 11.48 -19.87 -5.19
N SER A 56 10.75 -19.68 -4.09
CA SER A 56 10.32 -20.76 -3.17
C SER A 56 9.48 -21.84 -3.85
N ARG A 57 8.86 -21.50 -4.99
CA ARG A 57 8.10 -22.47 -5.77
C ARG A 57 8.98 -23.39 -6.61
N PHE A 58 10.13 -22.92 -7.08
CA PHE A 58 10.99 -23.67 -8.01
C PHE A 58 12.20 -24.32 -7.33
N ARG A 59 12.62 -23.80 -6.17
CA ARG A 59 13.80 -24.26 -5.44
C ARG A 59 13.84 -23.68 -4.03
N GLU A 60 14.72 -24.22 -3.22
CA GLU A 60 14.99 -23.68 -1.89
C GLU A 60 15.55 -22.25 -2.01
N PRO A 61 14.86 -21.25 -1.40
CA PRO A 61 15.36 -19.89 -1.36
C PRO A 61 16.65 -19.81 -0.54
N SER A 62 17.72 -19.31 -1.16
CA SER A 62 18.95 -18.99 -0.44
C SER A 62 19.23 -17.48 -0.51
N ALA A 63 19.95 -16.97 0.48
CA ALA A 63 20.31 -15.55 0.53
C ALA A 63 21.02 -15.09 -0.75
N GLY A 64 21.95 -15.90 -1.27
CA GLY A 64 22.70 -15.59 -2.48
C GLY A 64 21.83 -15.51 -3.74
N VAL A 65 20.88 -16.42 -3.91
CA VAL A 65 19.96 -16.41 -5.06
C VAL A 65 19.01 -15.21 -5.00
N LEU A 66 18.41 -14.96 -3.84
CA LEU A 66 17.52 -13.81 -3.65
C LEU A 66 18.26 -12.49 -3.89
N PHE A 67 19.46 -12.34 -3.31
CA PHE A 67 20.28 -11.15 -3.50
C PHE A 67 20.66 -10.95 -4.97
N LEU A 68 21.08 -12.02 -5.67
CA LEU A 68 21.43 -11.94 -7.09
C LEU A 68 20.24 -11.48 -7.96
N ILE A 69 19.06 -12.08 -7.77
CA ILE A 69 17.85 -11.72 -8.53
C ILE A 69 17.45 -10.26 -8.25
N GLU A 70 17.40 -9.87 -6.98
CA GLU A 70 17.00 -8.52 -6.60
C GLU A 70 18.00 -7.46 -7.03
N PHE A 71 19.30 -7.74 -6.90
CA PHE A 71 20.35 -6.85 -7.37
C PHE A 71 20.31 -6.69 -8.89
N THR A 72 20.11 -7.79 -9.61
CA THR A 72 19.94 -7.77 -11.08
C THR A 72 18.69 -6.97 -11.46
N LEU A 73 17.59 -7.11 -10.72
CA LEU A 73 16.38 -6.32 -10.91
C LEU A 73 16.64 -4.83 -10.69
N VAL A 74 17.35 -4.45 -9.62
CA VAL A 74 17.74 -3.05 -9.38
C VAL A 74 18.55 -2.50 -10.55
N ILE A 75 19.59 -3.21 -11.01
CA ILE A 75 20.41 -2.78 -12.14
C ILE A 75 19.56 -2.66 -13.42
N GLY A 76 18.74 -3.66 -13.72
CA GLY A 76 17.87 -3.65 -14.89
C GLY A 76 16.91 -2.45 -14.89
N LEU A 77 16.26 -2.17 -13.75
CA LEU A 77 15.40 -1.01 -13.58
C LEU A 77 16.18 0.31 -13.69
N MET A 78 17.40 0.37 -13.18
CA MET A 78 18.28 1.53 -13.32
C MET A 78 18.69 1.79 -14.78
N VAL A 79 19.00 0.74 -15.54
CA VAL A 79 19.28 0.83 -16.98
C VAL A 79 18.04 1.33 -17.72
N ILE A 80 16.86 0.74 -17.47
CA ILE A 80 15.59 1.20 -18.05
C ILE A 80 15.33 2.67 -17.70
N GLY A 81 15.49 3.07 -16.44
CA GLY A 81 15.32 4.46 -15.98
C GLY A 81 16.31 5.45 -16.59
N SER A 82 17.50 4.99 -16.95
CA SER A 82 18.49 5.77 -17.69
C SER A 82 18.08 5.95 -19.14
N LEU A 83 17.52 4.92 -19.78
CA LEU A 83 17.03 4.97 -21.16
C LEU A 83 15.74 5.80 -21.29
N THR A 84 14.83 5.71 -20.32
CA THR A 84 13.58 6.48 -20.29
C THR A 84 13.77 7.91 -19.77
N SER A 85 15.00 8.26 -19.37
CA SER A 85 15.34 9.54 -18.73
C SER A 85 14.97 10.79 -19.51
N ARG A 86 14.94 10.70 -20.83
CA ARG A 86 14.57 11.79 -21.74
C ARG A 86 13.13 12.25 -21.56
N HIS A 87 12.27 11.39 -21.03
CA HIS A 87 10.84 11.64 -20.78
C HIS A 87 10.52 11.64 -19.28
N ALA A 88 11.53 11.89 -18.44
CA ALA A 88 11.37 11.85 -17.01
C ALA A 88 10.60 13.06 -16.49
N PHE A 89 9.62 12.77 -15.64
CA PHE A 89 8.86 13.76 -14.91
C PHE A 89 9.46 14.00 -13.55
N LYS A 90 9.56 15.29 -13.18
CA LYS A 90 9.89 15.70 -11.82
C LYS A 90 8.60 16.13 -11.14
N ILE A 91 8.28 15.52 -9.99
CA ILE A 91 7.18 15.98 -9.14
C ILE A 91 7.45 17.45 -8.80
N PRO A 92 6.65 18.42 -9.26
CA PRO A 92 7.00 19.83 -9.14
C PRO A 92 7.17 20.23 -7.69
N ALA A 93 8.18 21.07 -7.42
CA ALA A 93 8.34 21.69 -6.12
C ALA A 93 7.19 22.68 -5.92
N SER A 94 6.14 22.26 -5.19
CA SER A 94 5.00 23.08 -4.75
C SER A 94 4.74 24.30 -5.67
N ALA A 95 4.24 24.06 -6.88
CA ALA A 95 4.04 25.10 -7.90
C ALA A 95 2.96 26.15 -7.51
N ILE A 96 2.25 25.91 -6.41
CA ILE A 96 1.27 26.85 -5.89
C ILE A 96 2.02 27.84 -4.98
N LEU A 97 2.23 29.05 -5.46
CA LEU A 97 2.58 30.22 -4.63
C LEU A 97 1.55 30.34 -3.51
N HIS A 98 1.86 29.75 -2.36
CA HIS A 98 0.95 29.76 -1.23
C HIS A 98 1.05 31.12 -0.53
N PRO A 99 -0.08 31.78 -0.21
CA PRO A 99 -0.05 32.94 0.66
C PRO A 99 0.67 32.55 1.95
N ARG A 100 1.58 33.43 2.42
CA ARG A 100 2.43 33.20 3.60
C ARG A 100 1.57 32.60 4.71
N SER A 101 1.75 31.32 4.98
CA SER A 101 1.09 30.68 6.11
C SER A 101 1.64 31.29 7.39
N ASN A 102 0.79 31.49 8.38
CA ASN A 102 1.23 31.97 9.69
C ASN A 102 2.28 30.97 10.24
N ARG A 103 3.53 31.44 10.35
CA ARG A 103 4.68 30.62 10.77
C ARG A 103 4.46 30.01 12.15
N VAL A 104 3.79 30.73 13.05
CA VAL A 104 3.49 30.27 14.42
C VAL A 104 2.59 29.04 14.36
N TRP A 105 1.46 29.11 13.65
CA TRP A 105 0.55 27.97 13.50
C TRP A 105 1.19 26.78 12.79
N THR A 106 1.96 27.03 11.72
CA THR A 106 2.64 25.94 11.01
C THR A 106 3.63 25.21 11.90
N THR A 107 4.36 25.95 12.74
CA THR A 107 5.34 25.39 13.68
C THR A 107 4.65 24.62 14.81
N ALA A 108 3.62 25.22 15.42
CA ALA A 108 2.86 24.57 16.49
C ALA A 108 2.19 23.26 16.03
N VAL A 109 1.50 23.29 14.88
CA VAL A 109 0.89 22.08 14.31
C VAL A 109 1.96 21.08 13.85
N GLY A 110 3.12 21.55 13.39
CA GLY A 110 4.28 20.72 13.13
C GLY A 110 4.75 19.96 14.36
N PHE A 111 4.91 20.65 15.50
CA PHE A 111 5.26 20.02 16.78
C PHE A 111 4.22 18.99 17.21
N CYS A 112 2.92 19.31 17.15
CA CYS A 112 1.85 18.36 17.48
C CYS A 112 1.88 17.13 16.57
N SER A 113 2.13 17.30 15.26
CA SER A 113 2.22 16.19 14.32
C SER A 113 3.43 15.28 14.60
N ALA A 114 4.57 15.86 14.98
CA ALA A 114 5.75 15.10 15.37
C ALA A 114 5.52 14.36 16.69
N ALA A 115 4.90 15.02 17.68
CA ALA A 115 4.56 14.39 18.95
C ALA A 115 3.57 13.22 18.75
N ALA A 116 2.55 13.37 17.90
CA ALA A 116 1.61 12.31 17.56
C ALA A 116 2.32 11.10 16.91
N LEU A 117 3.20 11.35 15.93
CA LEU A 117 3.98 10.30 15.30
C LEU A 117 4.89 9.59 16.32
N ILE A 118 5.65 10.34 17.12
CA ILE A 118 6.54 9.77 18.15
C ILE A 118 5.74 8.92 19.13
N SER A 119 4.57 9.40 19.57
CA SER A 119 3.71 8.67 20.50
C SER A 119 3.27 7.31 19.94
N VAL A 120 2.90 7.27 18.66
CA VAL A 120 2.54 6.01 17.97
C VAL A 120 3.76 5.11 17.83
N LEU A 121 4.94 5.63 17.45
CA LEU A 121 6.15 4.81 17.33
C LEU A 121 6.56 4.20 18.68
N VAL A 122 6.50 4.99 19.75
CA VAL A 122 6.75 4.52 21.12
C VAL A 122 5.73 3.45 21.49
N TYR A 123 4.45 3.66 21.19
CA TYR A 123 3.40 2.66 21.44
C TYR A 123 3.68 1.35 20.70
N VAL A 124 4.01 1.41 19.40
CA VAL A 124 4.32 0.21 18.59
C VAL A 124 5.50 -0.56 19.19
N VAL A 125 6.58 0.13 19.55
CA VAL A 125 7.76 -0.50 20.17
C VAL A 125 7.41 -1.11 21.53
N ALA A 126 6.73 -0.36 22.39
CA ALA A 126 6.33 -0.85 23.71
C ALA A 126 5.38 -2.07 23.60
N HIS A 127 4.47 -2.05 22.63
CA HIS A 127 3.57 -3.15 22.37
C HIS A 127 4.30 -4.38 21.83
N ALA A 128 5.25 -4.20 20.91
CA ALA A 128 6.08 -5.28 20.39
C ALA A 128 6.95 -5.92 21.50
N VAL A 129 7.44 -5.14 22.46
CA VAL A 129 8.16 -5.69 23.63
C VAL A 129 7.22 -6.53 24.50
N ARG A 130 5.97 -6.09 24.68
CA ARG A 130 4.98 -6.77 25.52
C ARG A 130 4.36 -7.99 24.86
N TYR A 131 4.22 -7.96 23.53
CA TYR A 131 3.64 -8.99 22.69
C TYR A 131 4.60 -9.32 21.55
N PRO A 132 5.72 -10.02 21.83
CA PRO A 132 6.82 -10.22 20.88
C PRO A 132 6.44 -11.04 19.65
N ASN A 133 5.33 -11.77 19.71
CA ASN A 133 4.81 -12.55 18.59
C ASN A 133 3.59 -11.87 17.92
N GLY A 134 3.22 -10.66 18.35
CA GLY A 134 2.02 -9.96 17.88
C GLY A 134 0.71 -10.52 18.45
N GLY A 135 -0.40 -10.18 17.80
CA GLY A 135 -1.73 -10.73 18.11
C GLY A 135 -1.91 -12.18 17.66
N MET A 136 -3.00 -12.83 18.10
CA MET A 136 -3.34 -14.20 17.71
C MET A 136 -3.36 -14.39 16.19
N ASP A 137 -3.92 -13.42 15.45
CA ASP A 137 -3.92 -13.44 13.99
C ASP A 137 -2.51 -13.31 13.39
N SER A 138 -1.65 -12.52 14.03
CA SER A 138 -0.26 -12.36 13.59
C SER A 138 0.51 -13.67 13.67
N VAL A 139 0.32 -14.37 14.79
CA VAL A 139 0.91 -15.68 15.01
C VAL A 139 0.34 -16.72 14.04
N GLY A 140 -0.99 -16.82 13.94
CA GLY A 140 -1.71 -17.84 13.19
C GLY A 140 -1.55 -17.73 11.67
N PHE A 141 -1.80 -16.54 11.10
CA PHE A 141 -1.81 -16.37 9.64
C PHE A 141 -0.43 -16.08 9.07
N TRP A 142 0.39 -15.30 9.78
CA TRP A 142 1.58 -14.69 9.19
C TRP A 142 2.86 -15.34 9.67
N TYR A 143 3.07 -15.40 10.98
CA TYR A 143 4.30 -15.89 11.60
C TYR A 143 4.56 -17.37 11.34
N PHE A 144 3.59 -18.23 11.66
CA PHE A 144 3.78 -19.67 11.48
C PHE A 144 4.02 -20.03 10.01
N ARG A 145 3.28 -19.42 9.08
CA ARG A 145 3.50 -19.65 7.65
C ARG A 145 4.86 -19.17 7.20
N ALA A 146 5.31 -17.99 7.65
CA ALA A 146 6.61 -17.48 7.27
C ALA A 146 7.72 -18.41 7.79
N ARG A 147 7.53 -18.97 8.98
CA ARG A 147 8.49 -19.88 9.60
C ARG A 147 8.53 -21.20 8.89
N MET A 148 7.38 -21.74 8.53
CA MET A 148 7.29 -22.95 7.73
C MET A 148 7.94 -22.73 6.36
N LEU A 149 7.68 -21.60 5.68
CA LEU A 149 8.35 -21.27 4.42
C LEU A 149 9.86 -21.08 4.51
N PHE A 150 10.35 -20.64 5.68
CA PHE A 150 11.78 -20.44 5.93
C PHE A 150 12.48 -21.77 6.27
N LEU A 151 11.79 -22.68 6.96
CA LEU A 151 12.35 -23.97 7.39
C LEU A 151 12.06 -25.12 6.43
N SER A 152 11.09 -24.97 5.52
CA SER A 152 10.72 -26.03 4.59
C SER A 152 11.75 -26.14 3.47
N GLU A 153 12.50 -27.24 3.48
CA GLU A 153 13.34 -27.72 2.36
C GLU A 153 12.43 -28.13 1.18
N ASP A 154 11.86 -27.16 0.46
CA ASP A 154 10.99 -27.29 -0.73
C ASP A 154 9.54 -27.80 -0.53
N ARG A 155 9.11 -28.07 0.71
CA ARG A 155 7.76 -28.61 1.01
C ARG A 155 6.68 -27.55 1.15
N TRP A 156 6.48 -26.76 0.10
CA TRP A 156 5.51 -25.65 0.06
C TRP A 156 4.07 -26.12 0.28
N ASP A 157 3.72 -27.27 -0.30
CA ASP A 157 2.43 -27.93 -0.17
C ASP A 157 2.07 -28.26 1.28
N ALA A 158 3.04 -28.75 2.05
CA ALA A 158 2.86 -29.06 3.46
C ALA A 158 2.56 -27.80 4.30
N VAL A 159 3.14 -26.65 3.94
CA VAL A 159 2.93 -25.38 4.66
C VAL A 159 1.48 -24.91 4.59
N PHE A 160 0.85 -25.05 3.42
CA PHE A 160 -0.53 -24.59 3.20
C PHE A 160 -1.57 -25.69 3.39
N GLY A 161 -1.18 -26.97 3.36
CA GLY A 161 -2.08 -28.11 3.59
C GLY A 161 -2.38 -28.37 5.08
N MET A 162 -1.43 -28.14 5.99
CA MET A 162 -1.62 -28.49 7.42
C MET A 162 -2.49 -27.51 8.22
N MET A 163 -3.01 -26.45 7.59
CA MET A 163 -3.55 -25.28 8.29
C MET A 163 -5.04 -25.04 8.01
N GLY A 164 -5.87 -26.09 8.00
CA GLY A 164 -7.32 -25.97 7.79
C GLY A 164 -7.96 -24.88 8.67
N HIS A 165 -7.55 -24.71 9.93
CA HIS A 165 -8.16 -23.69 10.80
C HIS A 165 -7.65 -22.25 10.56
N PHE A 166 -6.62 -22.06 9.74
CA PHE A 166 -5.99 -20.75 9.51
C PHE A 166 -6.23 -20.20 8.10
N ARG A 167 -7.30 -20.58 7.38
CA ARG A 167 -7.65 -20.10 6.02
C ARG A 167 -6.46 -20.10 5.03
N PRO A 168 -6.06 -21.26 4.51
CA PRO A 168 -4.85 -21.43 3.69
C PRO A 168 -4.90 -20.59 2.40
N ASP A 169 -6.07 -20.13 1.98
CA ASP A 169 -6.29 -19.26 0.82
C ASP A 169 -5.99 -17.77 1.06
N HIS A 170 -5.61 -17.38 2.29
CA HIS A 170 -5.26 -15.99 2.59
C HIS A 170 -4.00 -15.57 1.81
N PRO A 171 -4.02 -14.41 1.10
CA PRO A 171 -2.87 -13.90 0.34
C PRO A 171 -1.59 -13.84 1.19
N VAL A 172 -0.45 -14.10 0.56
CA VAL A 172 0.80 -14.44 1.27
C VAL A 172 1.84 -13.32 1.29
N MET A 173 1.50 -12.08 0.90
CA MET A 173 2.50 -11.02 0.77
C MET A 173 3.35 -10.82 2.03
N LEU A 174 2.69 -10.65 3.18
CA LEU A 174 3.39 -10.44 4.46
C LEU A 174 4.22 -11.66 4.85
N THR A 175 3.65 -12.85 4.68
CA THR A 175 4.31 -14.13 4.96
C THR A 175 5.61 -14.28 4.16
N THR A 176 5.56 -14.09 2.85
CA THR A 176 6.73 -14.26 1.98
C THR A 176 7.71 -13.11 2.13
N LEU A 177 7.25 -11.89 2.46
CA LEU A 177 8.13 -10.78 2.82
C LEU A 177 8.95 -11.09 4.09
N VAL A 178 8.34 -11.67 5.11
CA VAL A 178 9.03 -12.05 6.35
C VAL A 178 10.00 -13.21 6.09
N ALA A 179 9.54 -14.27 5.42
CA ALA A 179 10.37 -15.41 5.09
C ALA A 179 11.59 -15.01 4.23
N ARG A 180 11.40 -14.06 3.30
CA ARG A 180 12.48 -13.40 2.56
C ARG A 180 13.49 -12.75 3.50
N CYS A 181 13.03 -11.95 4.45
CA CYS A 181 13.93 -11.26 5.39
C CYS A 181 14.73 -12.26 6.22
N TRP A 182 14.11 -13.33 6.74
CA TRP A 182 14.81 -14.39 7.48
C TRP A 182 15.82 -15.14 6.63
N THR A 183 15.47 -15.44 5.37
CA THR A 183 16.38 -16.09 4.43
C THR A 183 17.59 -15.23 4.12
N LEU A 184 17.41 -13.93 3.86
CA LEU A 184 18.52 -13.00 3.63
C LEU A 184 19.38 -12.78 4.89
N MET A 185 18.79 -12.91 6.08
CA MET A 185 19.51 -12.84 7.35
C MET A 185 20.20 -14.15 7.73
N GLY A 186 19.78 -15.28 7.15
CA GLY A 186 20.20 -16.62 7.55
C GLY A 186 19.66 -17.08 8.91
N MET A 187 18.68 -16.35 9.49
CA MET A 187 18.10 -16.69 10.79
C MET A 187 16.69 -16.10 10.96
N GLU A 188 15.89 -16.78 11.76
CA GLU A 188 14.60 -16.27 12.24
C GLU A 188 14.82 -15.11 13.23
N SER A 189 14.05 -14.03 13.07
CA SER A 189 14.12 -12.83 13.92
C SER A 189 12.74 -12.21 14.08
N ARG A 190 12.32 -12.01 15.34
CA ARG A 190 11.01 -11.42 15.66
C ARG A 190 10.94 -9.95 15.28
N GLU A 191 12.08 -9.27 15.30
CA GLU A 191 12.23 -7.85 15.00
C GLU A 191 11.86 -7.51 13.55
N VAL A 192 11.86 -8.50 12.65
CA VAL A 192 11.41 -8.32 11.25
C VAL A 192 9.96 -7.83 11.20
N TYR A 193 9.05 -8.43 11.96
CA TYR A 193 7.63 -8.04 11.98
C TYR A 193 7.46 -6.62 12.51
N THR A 194 8.10 -6.32 13.63
CA THR A 194 8.08 -4.98 14.23
C THR A 194 8.62 -3.95 13.27
N LEU A 195 9.72 -4.25 12.58
CA LEU A 195 10.33 -3.31 11.65
C LEU A 195 9.46 -3.12 10.39
N ILE A 196 8.82 -4.16 9.86
CA ILE A 196 7.83 -4.02 8.78
C ILE A 196 6.66 -3.13 9.22
N ALA A 197 6.11 -3.34 10.42
CA ALA A 197 5.00 -2.54 10.94
C ALA A 197 5.40 -1.05 11.16
N LEU A 198 6.60 -0.81 11.70
CA LEU A 198 7.17 0.53 11.87
C LEU A 198 7.39 1.22 10.52
N LEU A 199 8.01 0.51 9.56
CA LEU A 199 8.26 1.01 8.23
C LEU A 199 6.98 1.24 7.43
N ALA A 200 5.96 0.41 7.60
CA ALA A 200 4.63 0.64 7.02
C ALA A 200 3.95 1.87 7.62
N THR A 201 4.03 2.05 8.94
CA THR A 201 3.50 3.23 9.64
C THR A 201 4.18 4.50 9.15
N LEU A 202 5.52 4.52 9.15
CA LEU A 202 6.33 5.64 8.66
C LEU A 202 6.13 5.89 7.17
N GLY A 203 6.07 4.83 6.37
CA GLY A 203 5.82 4.87 4.94
C GLY A 203 4.49 5.54 4.63
N MET A 204 3.42 5.09 5.28
CA MET A 204 2.07 5.64 5.14
C MET A 204 2.00 7.11 5.58
N THR A 205 2.61 7.46 6.72
CA THR A 205 2.76 8.86 7.14
C THR A 205 3.51 9.66 6.08
N GLY A 206 4.60 9.12 5.54
CA GLY A 206 5.42 9.77 4.52
C GLY A 206 4.69 9.97 3.18
N VAL A 207 3.85 9.02 2.76
CA VAL A 207 2.99 9.20 1.57
C VAL A 207 1.97 10.29 1.83
N LEU A 208 1.25 10.26 2.95
CA LEU A 208 0.24 11.26 3.27
C LEU A 208 0.85 12.65 3.39
N TYR A 209 1.91 12.78 4.19
CA TYR A 209 2.64 14.03 4.42
C TYR A 209 3.31 14.54 3.14
N GLY A 210 3.96 13.66 2.39
CA GLY A 210 4.63 13.97 1.13
C GLY A 210 3.65 14.40 0.03
N ALA A 211 2.54 13.69 -0.14
CA ALA A 211 1.51 14.03 -1.11
C ALA A 211 0.82 15.37 -0.75
N LEU A 212 0.38 15.54 0.49
CA LEU A 212 -0.24 16.79 0.93
C LEU A 212 0.74 17.96 0.91
N GLY A 213 2.01 17.75 1.28
CA GLY A 213 3.03 18.79 1.22
C GLY A 213 3.41 19.18 -0.21
N THR A 214 3.32 18.24 -1.16
CA THR A 214 3.57 18.48 -2.58
C THR A 214 2.43 19.23 -3.25
N PHE A 215 1.18 18.78 -3.03
CA PHE A 215 0.01 19.29 -3.77
C PHE A 215 -0.80 20.35 -3.01
N ARG A 216 -0.59 20.47 -1.70
CA ARG A 216 -1.26 21.42 -0.80
C ARG A 216 -0.20 22.17 0.03
N LYS A 217 -0.52 22.51 1.29
CA LYS A 217 0.32 23.30 2.20
C LYS A 217 0.90 22.43 3.31
N THR A 218 2.08 22.80 3.82
CA THR A 218 2.70 22.20 5.02
C THR A 218 1.73 22.05 6.20
N LEU A 219 0.92 23.07 6.47
CA LEU A 219 -0.08 23.03 7.54
C LEU A 219 -1.10 21.90 7.33
N ILE A 220 -1.59 21.72 6.10
CA ILE A 220 -2.55 20.67 5.74
C ILE A 220 -1.87 19.30 5.85
N ALA A 221 -0.60 19.19 5.44
CA ALA A 221 0.17 17.97 5.60
C ALA A 221 0.31 17.56 7.07
N ASN A 222 0.68 18.50 7.96
CA ASN A 222 0.78 18.23 9.40
C ASN A 222 -0.58 17.86 10.01
N LEU A 223 -1.67 18.56 9.63
CA LEU A 223 -3.02 18.21 10.07
C LEU A 223 -3.42 16.80 9.60
N GLY A 224 -3.05 16.43 8.38
CA GLY A 224 -3.28 15.07 7.86
C GLY A 224 -2.59 14.01 8.73
N VAL A 225 -1.35 14.25 9.15
CA VAL A 225 -0.63 13.34 10.06
C VAL A 225 -1.30 13.23 11.43
N ILE A 226 -1.78 14.35 12.00
CA ILE A 226 -2.51 14.33 13.27
C ILE A 226 -3.81 13.51 13.12
N LEU A 227 -4.57 13.76 12.05
CA LEU A 227 -5.84 13.05 11.80
C LEU A 227 -5.63 11.56 11.53
N LEU A 228 -4.52 11.18 10.92
CA LEU A 228 -4.16 9.77 10.68
C LEU A 228 -4.02 8.98 11.99
N PHE A 229 -3.49 9.63 13.03
CA PHE A 229 -3.19 8.98 14.32
C PHE A 229 -4.20 9.31 15.43
N LEU A 230 -5.24 10.08 15.12
CA LEU A 230 -6.32 10.37 16.06
C LEU A 230 -7.11 9.10 16.48
N PRO A 231 -7.42 8.15 15.57
CA PRO A 231 -8.10 6.91 15.97
C PRO A 231 -7.18 6.00 16.79
N THR A 232 -7.65 5.59 17.97
CA THR A 232 -6.90 4.68 18.87
C THR A 232 -6.66 3.30 18.26
N SER A 233 -7.55 2.85 17.37
CA SER A 233 -7.41 1.60 16.61
C SER A 233 -6.14 1.57 15.76
N MET A 234 -5.68 2.74 15.29
CA MET A 234 -4.48 2.82 14.46
C MET A 234 -3.22 2.46 15.25
N ALA A 235 -3.10 3.00 16.46
CA ALA A 235 -2.01 2.67 17.37
C ALA A 235 -2.07 1.19 17.78
N GLY A 236 -3.26 0.69 18.14
CA GLY A 236 -3.48 -0.71 18.50
C GLY A 236 -3.05 -1.69 17.39
N ASN A 237 -3.56 -1.49 16.17
CA ASN A 237 -3.26 -2.36 15.04
C ASN A 237 -1.79 -2.31 14.61
N ALA A 238 -1.16 -1.13 14.68
CA ALA A 238 0.27 -1.01 14.41
C ALA A 238 1.12 -1.78 15.44
N GLY A 239 0.70 -1.82 16.71
CA GLY A 239 1.37 -2.58 17.77
C GLY A 239 1.19 -4.11 17.64
N LEU A 240 0.05 -4.56 17.12
CA LEU A 240 -0.29 -6.00 17.02
C LEU A 240 0.45 -6.77 15.91
N LEU A 241 1.30 -6.09 15.14
CA LEU A 241 2.07 -6.68 14.04
C LEU A 241 1.16 -7.37 13.00
N MET A 242 0.01 -6.76 12.74
CA MET A 242 -1.01 -7.27 11.83
C MET A 242 -0.78 -6.79 10.39
N SER A 243 -1.37 -7.51 9.43
CA SER A 243 -1.40 -7.13 8.02
C SER A 243 -2.04 -5.76 7.76
N ASP A 244 -2.93 -5.31 8.65
CA ASP A 244 -3.81 -4.19 8.44
C ASP A 244 -3.07 -2.85 8.32
N ILE A 245 -1.95 -2.68 9.03
CA ILE A 245 -1.13 -1.47 8.91
C ILE A 245 -0.45 -1.38 7.55
N LEU A 246 0.08 -2.50 7.05
CA LEU A 246 0.71 -2.59 5.73
C LEU A 246 -0.35 -2.47 4.63
N TYR A 247 -1.52 -3.05 4.84
CA TYR A 247 -2.66 -2.94 3.93
C TYR A 247 -3.17 -1.49 3.82
N ALA A 248 -3.37 -0.81 4.95
CA ALA A 248 -3.75 0.60 4.98
C ALA A 248 -2.69 1.49 4.29
N TYR A 249 -1.41 1.18 4.50
CA TYR A 249 -0.32 1.85 3.81
C TYR A 249 -0.44 1.74 2.29
N ILE A 250 -0.64 0.51 1.77
CA ILE A 250 -0.80 0.26 0.33
C ILE A 250 -2.00 1.05 -0.24
N LEU A 251 -3.13 1.08 0.47
CA LEU A 251 -4.30 1.87 0.04
C LEU A 251 -4.01 3.37 0.01
N VAL A 252 -3.30 3.91 1.00
CA VAL A 252 -2.88 5.32 1.02
C VAL A 252 -1.97 5.64 -0.17
N CYS A 253 -1.06 4.73 -0.55
CA CYS A 253 -0.27 4.85 -1.78
C CYS A 253 -1.17 4.96 -3.03
N ALA A 254 -2.14 4.04 -3.19
CA ALA A 254 -3.05 4.04 -4.32
C ALA A 254 -3.85 5.35 -4.43
N PHE A 255 -4.48 5.78 -3.34
CA PHE A 255 -5.28 7.01 -3.34
C PHE A 255 -4.42 8.27 -3.51
N ALA A 256 -3.21 8.31 -2.95
CA ALA A 256 -2.29 9.43 -3.16
C ALA A 256 -1.90 9.57 -4.64
N CYS A 257 -1.58 8.47 -5.32
CA CYS A 257 -1.30 8.46 -6.76
C CYS A 257 -2.52 8.89 -7.58
N PHE A 258 -3.71 8.38 -7.26
CA PHE A 258 -4.94 8.72 -7.97
C PHE A 258 -5.25 10.22 -7.87
N LEU A 259 -5.18 10.78 -6.66
CA LEU A 259 -5.43 12.20 -6.44
C LEU A 259 -4.33 13.07 -7.07
N ALA A 260 -3.08 12.64 -7.03
CA ALA A 260 -1.96 13.33 -7.68
C ALA A 260 -2.17 13.47 -9.19
N ALA A 261 -2.83 12.50 -9.82
CA ALA A 261 -3.10 12.49 -11.25
C ALA A 261 -3.93 13.70 -11.71
N ASP A 262 -4.76 14.27 -10.83
CA ASP A 262 -5.55 15.46 -11.12
C ASP A 262 -4.76 16.78 -10.97
N TYR A 263 -3.64 16.76 -10.25
CA TYR A 263 -2.72 17.90 -10.13
C TYR A 263 -1.61 17.89 -11.19
N GLN A 264 -1.46 16.79 -11.93
CA GLN A 264 -0.34 16.55 -12.84
C GLN A 264 -0.87 16.01 -14.19
N PRO A 265 -1.53 16.85 -15.00
CA PRO A 265 -2.16 16.40 -16.25
C PRO A 265 -1.16 15.72 -17.21
N GLU A 266 0.08 16.22 -17.28
CA GLU A 266 1.15 15.65 -18.10
C GLU A 266 1.55 14.22 -17.69
N ASN A 267 1.30 13.83 -16.45
CA ASN A 267 1.69 12.52 -15.89
C ASN A 267 0.50 11.69 -15.42
N ARG A 268 -0.70 12.12 -15.79
CA ARG A 268 -1.95 11.53 -15.37
C ARG A 268 -2.00 10.03 -15.68
N LEU A 269 -1.52 9.62 -16.85
CA LEU A 269 -1.45 8.21 -17.23
C LEU A 269 -0.57 7.40 -16.26
N ARG A 270 0.66 7.83 -16.02
CA ARG A 270 1.62 7.14 -15.13
C ARG A 270 1.10 7.03 -13.71
N LEU A 271 0.45 8.09 -13.21
CA LEU A 271 -0.12 8.12 -11.87
C LEU A 271 -1.35 7.21 -11.74
N HIS A 272 -2.20 7.11 -12.76
CA HIS A 272 -3.30 6.12 -12.77
C HIS A 272 -2.79 4.68 -12.87
N LEU A 273 -1.73 4.44 -13.65
CA LEU A 273 -1.07 3.13 -13.67
C LEU A 273 -0.49 2.79 -12.29
N LEU A 274 0.15 3.73 -11.60
CA LEU A 274 0.60 3.50 -10.22
C LEU A 274 -0.56 3.23 -9.25
N THR A 275 -1.70 3.93 -9.39
CA THR A 275 -2.91 3.62 -8.60
C THR A 275 -3.30 2.16 -8.77
N GLY A 276 -3.40 1.69 -10.01
CA GLY A 276 -3.70 0.29 -10.30
C GLY A 276 -2.64 -0.67 -9.78
N PHE A 277 -1.37 -0.32 -9.91
CA PHE A 277 -0.27 -1.12 -9.37
C PHE A 277 -0.40 -1.31 -7.86
N PHE A 278 -0.67 -0.25 -7.09
CA PHE A 278 -0.89 -0.36 -5.63
C PHE A 278 -2.20 -1.10 -5.28
N LEU A 279 -3.28 -0.93 -6.04
CA LEU A 279 -4.48 -1.74 -5.85
C LEU A 279 -4.23 -3.23 -6.12
N GLY A 280 -3.38 -3.56 -7.09
CA GLY A 280 -2.89 -4.93 -7.30
C GLY A 280 -2.05 -5.43 -6.12
N ILE A 281 -1.15 -4.61 -5.57
CA ILE A 281 -0.42 -5.00 -4.35
C ILE A 281 -1.41 -5.28 -3.21
N ALA A 282 -2.49 -4.52 -3.10
CA ALA A 282 -3.51 -4.73 -2.08
C ALA A 282 -4.17 -6.11 -2.22
N THR A 283 -4.43 -6.61 -3.45
CA THR A 283 -4.98 -7.96 -3.67
C THR A 283 -4.01 -9.06 -3.26
N TRP A 284 -2.69 -8.84 -3.44
CA TRP A 284 -1.64 -9.77 -2.99
C TRP A 284 -1.43 -9.75 -1.47
N MET A 285 -1.85 -8.66 -0.80
CA MET A 285 -1.67 -8.46 0.63
C MET A 285 -2.80 -9.06 1.48
N LYS A 286 -4.06 -8.81 1.09
CA LYS A 286 -5.25 -9.28 1.80
C LYS A 286 -6.41 -9.53 0.83
N ASN A 287 -7.32 -10.45 1.17
CA ASN A 287 -8.49 -10.78 0.35
C ASN A 287 -9.38 -9.54 0.10
N GLU A 288 -9.46 -8.66 1.09
CA GLU A 288 -10.14 -7.37 1.02
C GLU A 288 -9.62 -6.48 -0.12
N GLY A 289 -8.40 -6.71 -0.62
CA GLY A 289 -7.84 -6.00 -1.77
C GLY A 289 -8.71 -6.09 -3.02
N LEU A 290 -9.33 -7.24 -3.28
CA LEU A 290 -10.24 -7.43 -4.41
C LEU A 290 -11.51 -6.59 -4.23
N VAL A 291 -12.08 -6.59 -3.01
CA VAL A 291 -13.25 -5.79 -2.64
C VAL A 291 -12.96 -4.30 -2.82
N TRP A 292 -11.80 -3.82 -2.36
CA TRP A 292 -11.40 -2.42 -2.53
C TRP A 292 -11.16 -2.03 -4.00
N ASN A 293 -10.59 -2.93 -4.80
CA ASN A 293 -10.44 -2.70 -6.23
C ASN A 293 -11.81 -2.56 -6.92
N PHE A 294 -12.72 -3.50 -6.64
CA PHE A 294 -14.09 -3.45 -7.17
C PHE A 294 -14.83 -2.17 -6.74
N ALA A 295 -14.79 -1.83 -5.44
CA ALA A 295 -15.39 -0.61 -4.91
C ALA A 295 -14.80 0.65 -5.56
N PHE A 296 -13.49 0.67 -5.80
CA PHE A 296 -12.82 1.75 -6.50
C PHE A 296 -13.33 1.91 -7.94
N GLN A 297 -13.48 0.81 -8.68
CA GLN A 297 -14.04 0.85 -10.05
C GLN A 297 -15.49 1.35 -10.05
N LEU A 298 -16.33 0.85 -9.16
CA LEU A 298 -17.71 1.31 -9.04
C LEU A 298 -17.80 2.80 -8.70
N ALA A 299 -16.98 3.27 -7.76
CA ALA A 299 -16.92 4.69 -7.42
C ALA A 299 -16.47 5.55 -8.61
N LEU A 300 -15.45 5.09 -9.36
CA LEU A 300 -14.96 5.77 -10.55
C LEU A 300 -16.06 5.85 -11.63
N LEU A 301 -16.75 4.76 -11.90
CA LEU A 301 -17.84 4.72 -12.87
C LEU A 301 -19.04 5.56 -12.43
N GLY A 302 -19.44 5.47 -11.16
CA GLY A 302 -20.55 6.23 -10.58
C GLY A 302 -20.32 7.74 -10.63
N VAL A 303 -19.12 8.19 -10.25
CA VAL A 303 -18.72 9.61 -10.38
C VAL A 303 -18.63 10.02 -11.86
N GLY A 304 -18.19 9.11 -12.72
CA GLY A 304 -18.12 9.31 -14.17
C GLY A 304 -19.50 9.54 -14.78
N TRP A 305 -20.45 8.68 -14.44
CA TRP A 305 -21.84 8.78 -14.86
C TRP A 305 -22.49 10.07 -14.35
N TRP A 306 -22.41 10.35 -13.05
CA TRP A 306 -22.98 11.56 -12.44
C TRP A 306 -22.44 12.87 -13.05
N ARG A 307 -21.18 12.86 -13.51
CA ARG A 307 -20.52 14.04 -14.12
C ARG A 307 -20.52 14.05 -15.65
N GLY A 308 -21.22 13.13 -16.31
CA GLY A 308 -21.24 13.04 -17.79
C GLY A 308 -19.89 12.69 -18.42
N ARG A 309 -19.01 11.98 -17.70
CA ARG A 309 -17.66 11.57 -18.10
C ARG A 309 -17.45 10.06 -18.08
N LEU A 310 -18.52 9.28 -18.25
CA LEU A 310 -18.49 7.82 -18.12
C LEU A 310 -17.40 7.18 -19.01
N ILE A 311 -17.33 7.53 -20.30
CA ILE A 311 -16.34 6.96 -21.23
C ILE A 311 -14.90 7.26 -20.79
N ALA A 312 -14.63 8.47 -20.33
CA ALA A 312 -13.29 8.84 -19.84
C ALA A 312 -12.93 8.03 -18.58
N ASN A 313 -13.89 7.82 -17.68
CA ASN A 313 -13.69 7.03 -16.47
C ASN A 313 -13.59 5.53 -16.73
N ILE A 314 -14.27 5.00 -17.76
CA ILE A 314 -14.05 3.63 -18.25
C ILE A 314 -12.61 3.46 -18.73
N LYS A 315 -12.09 4.41 -19.51
CA LYS A 315 -10.68 4.37 -19.97
C LYS A 315 -9.70 4.41 -18.79
N ILE A 316 -9.94 5.27 -17.81
CA ILE A 316 -9.11 5.33 -16.59
C ILE A 316 -9.21 4.02 -15.80
N GLY A 317 -10.43 3.50 -15.61
CA GLY A 317 -10.67 2.23 -14.91
C GLY A 317 -9.96 1.06 -15.59
N GLY A 318 -10.02 0.99 -16.92
CA GLY A 318 -9.29 -0.01 -17.70
C GLY A 318 -7.77 0.07 -17.52
N LEU A 319 -7.19 1.27 -17.48
CA LEU A 319 -5.75 1.47 -17.20
C LEU A 319 -5.38 1.03 -15.77
N VAL A 320 -6.22 1.38 -14.79
CA VAL A 320 -6.03 0.96 -13.39
C VAL A 320 -6.07 -0.57 -13.30
N LEU A 321 -7.07 -1.22 -13.90
CA LEU A 321 -7.18 -2.68 -13.91
C LEU A 321 -6.00 -3.35 -14.62
N LEU A 322 -5.55 -2.81 -15.76
CA LEU A 322 -4.38 -3.31 -16.48
C LEU A 322 -3.13 -3.29 -15.59
N ALA A 323 -2.93 -2.23 -14.81
CA ALA A 323 -1.79 -2.13 -13.91
C ALA A 323 -1.90 -3.01 -12.64
N CYS A 324 -3.10 -3.53 -12.31
CA CYS A 324 -3.26 -4.50 -11.24
C CYS A 324 -2.73 -5.90 -11.62
N LEU A 325 -2.63 -6.20 -12.92
CA LEU A 325 -2.39 -7.55 -13.43
C LEU A 325 -1.18 -8.25 -12.82
N PRO A 326 0.02 -7.65 -12.62
CA PRO A 326 1.17 -8.39 -12.11
C PRO A 326 0.91 -9.08 -10.77
N PHE A 327 0.26 -8.37 -9.84
CA PHE A 327 -0.04 -8.90 -8.50
C PHE A 327 -1.33 -9.71 -8.45
N LEU A 328 -2.31 -9.37 -9.29
CA LEU A 328 -3.50 -10.21 -9.45
C LEU A 328 -3.13 -11.57 -10.04
N SER A 329 -2.19 -11.62 -10.99
CA SER A 329 -1.65 -12.86 -11.54
C SER A 329 -0.87 -13.66 -10.48
N ALA A 330 -0.07 -13.00 -9.65
CA ALA A 330 0.61 -13.66 -8.52
C ALA A 330 -0.41 -14.27 -7.54
N GLU A 331 -1.48 -13.55 -7.23
CA GLU A 331 -2.57 -14.00 -6.37
C GLU A 331 -3.33 -15.19 -6.97
N ILE A 332 -3.72 -15.11 -8.25
CA ILE A 332 -4.37 -16.22 -8.95
C ILE A 332 -3.45 -17.43 -8.99
N TRP A 333 -2.15 -17.23 -9.24
CA TRP A 333 -1.17 -18.31 -9.23
C TRP A 333 -1.12 -18.97 -7.86
N PHE A 334 -0.98 -18.20 -6.78
CA PHE A 334 -1.03 -18.69 -5.42
C PHE A 334 -2.31 -19.49 -5.12
N LYS A 335 -3.50 -18.92 -5.38
CA LYS A 335 -4.77 -19.59 -5.11
C LYS A 335 -5.00 -20.86 -5.93
N SER A 336 -4.37 -20.97 -7.09
CA SER A 336 -4.42 -22.20 -7.89
C SER A 336 -3.57 -23.33 -7.30
N LEU A 337 -2.57 -23.01 -6.47
CA LEU A 337 -1.68 -23.99 -5.82
C LEU A 337 -2.23 -24.50 -4.48
N VAL A 338 -2.99 -23.68 -3.75
CA VAL A 338 -3.50 -24.06 -2.43
C VAL A 338 -4.71 -25.00 -2.56
N PRO A 339 -4.66 -26.24 -2.04
CA PRO A 339 -5.82 -27.12 -1.99
C PRO A 339 -6.91 -26.52 -1.08
N PHE A 340 -8.17 -26.62 -1.51
CA PHE A 340 -9.30 -26.23 -0.66
C PHE A 340 -9.60 -27.44 0.22
N GLU A 341 -9.12 -27.45 1.46
CA GLU A 341 -9.76 -28.27 2.47
C GLU A 341 -11.04 -27.57 2.90
N GLU A 342 -12.12 -28.33 3.15
CA GLU A 342 -13.38 -27.81 3.67
C GLU A 342 -13.12 -27.15 5.04
N ILE A 343 -13.09 -25.82 5.06
CA ILE A 343 -12.87 -25.08 6.31
C ILE A 343 -14.17 -24.67 6.98
N ASP A 344 -15.31 -24.95 6.35
CA ASP A 344 -16.61 -24.81 7.00
C ASP A 344 -17.35 -26.14 7.05
N CYS A 345 -17.54 -26.63 8.27
CA CYS A 345 -18.58 -27.58 8.65
C CYS A 345 -20.02 -27.05 8.44
N LEU A 346 -20.19 -25.90 7.76
CA LEU A 346 -21.46 -25.19 7.58
C LEU A 346 -21.77 -24.77 6.14
N VAL A 347 -20.88 -24.97 5.17
CA VAL A 347 -21.13 -24.63 3.76
C VAL A 347 -20.71 -25.79 2.86
N PRO A 348 -21.59 -26.29 1.97
CA PRO A 348 -21.30 -27.50 1.18
C PRO A 348 -20.16 -27.29 0.20
N ALA A 349 -19.42 -28.39 -0.02
CA ALA A 349 -18.25 -28.54 -0.90
C ALA A 349 -18.27 -27.64 -2.15
N PHE A 350 -17.21 -26.83 -2.30
CA PHE A 350 -17.00 -25.97 -3.46
C PHE A 350 -16.41 -26.75 -4.65
N PRO A 351 -16.76 -26.40 -5.90
CA PRO A 351 -16.20 -27.04 -7.08
C PRO A 351 -14.69 -26.76 -7.23
N PRO A 352 -13.91 -27.75 -7.67
CA PRO A 352 -12.46 -27.60 -7.84
C PRO A 352 -12.13 -26.63 -9.00
N GLY A 353 -11.52 -25.49 -8.68
CA GLY A 353 -10.97 -24.57 -9.70
C GLY A 353 -10.55 -23.20 -9.16
N GLY A 354 -9.30 -22.78 -9.40
CA GLY A 354 -8.72 -21.53 -8.86
C GLY A 354 -9.46 -20.25 -9.25
N LEU A 355 -10.11 -20.20 -10.42
CA LEU A 355 -10.90 -19.04 -10.85
C LEU A 355 -12.20 -18.89 -10.06
N MET A 356 -12.89 -19.98 -9.74
CA MET A 356 -14.11 -19.93 -8.92
C MET A 356 -13.80 -19.46 -7.49
N LYS A 357 -12.58 -19.75 -6.98
CA LYS A 357 -12.11 -19.27 -5.65
C LYS A 357 -11.94 -17.75 -5.57
N VAL A 358 -11.54 -17.13 -6.68
CA VAL A 358 -11.35 -15.68 -6.77
C VAL A 358 -12.69 -14.97 -6.88
N LEU A 359 -13.67 -15.59 -7.53
CA LEU A 359 -14.99 -15.04 -7.82
C LEU A 359 -16.09 -15.44 -6.81
N ASP A 360 -15.71 -15.92 -5.62
CA ASP A 360 -16.68 -16.28 -4.58
C ASP A 360 -17.35 -15.04 -3.99
N LEU A 361 -18.48 -14.69 -4.58
CA LEU A 361 -19.30 -13.55 -4.18
C LEU A 361 -19.82 -13.69 -2.74
N SER A 362 -20.04 -14.90 -2.22
CA SER A 362 -20.59 -15.08 -0.88
C SER A 362 -19.61 -14.60 0.20
N ARG A 363 -18.34 -15.00 0.08
CA ARG A 363 -17.23 -14.52 0.90
C ARG A 363 -17.06 -13.00 0.80
N ASP A 364 -17.08 -12.48 -0.42
CA ASP A 364 -16.86 -11.05 -0.65
C ASP A 364 -18.02 -10.20 -0.07
N MET A 365 -19.25 -10.71 -0.11
CA MET A 365 -20.41 -10.08 0.54
C MET A 365 -20.32 -10.09 2.08
N GLU A 366 -19.80 -11.16 2.70
CA GLU A 366 -19.55 -11.18 4.14
C GLU A 366 -18.50 -10.12 4.55
N ILE A 367 -17.43 -9.98 3.75
CA ILE A 367 -16.42 -8.93 3.95
C ILE A 367 -17.08 -7.55 3.87
N VAL A 368 -17.92 -7.32 2.86
CA VAL A 368 -18.65 -6.05 2.71
C VAL A 368 -19.56 -5.77 3.90
N ASP A 369 -20.34 -6.74 4.37
CA ASP A 369 -21.23 -6.59 5.52
C ASP A 369 -20.46 -6.19 6.79
N ARG A 370 -19.37 -6.91 7.10
CA ARG A 370 -18.50 -6.57 8.24
C ARG A 370 -17.85 -5.20 8.08
N MET A 371 -17.43 -4.83 6.88
CA MET A 371 -16.88 -3.50 6.59
C MET A 371 -17.91 -2.40 6.78
N LEU A 372 -19.15 -2.59 6.34
CA LEU A 372 -20.23 -1.62 6.50
C LEU A 372 -20.59 -1.45 7.99
N GLY A 373 -20.70 -2.55 8.74
CA GLY A 373 -20.90 -2.51 10.19
C GLY A 373 -19.77 -1.77 10.92
N GLY A 374 -18.52 -1.96 10.49
CA GLY A 374 -17.36 -1.23 10.98
C GLY A 374 -17.34 0.25 10.58
N THR A 375 -17.78 0.57 9.36
CA THR A 375 -17.82 1.95 8.84
C THR A 375 -18.89 2.78 9.54
N ILE A 376 -20.04 2.20 9.86
CA ILE A 376 -21.08 2.88 10.66
C ILE A 376 -20.55 3.22 12.05
N LYS A 377 -19.76 2.31 12.65
CA LYS A 377 -19.02 2.60 13.89
C LYS A 377 -17.95 3.66 13.65
N PHE A 378 -17.20 3.66 12.55
CA PHE A 378 -16.22 4.71 12.29
C PHE A 378 -16.85 6.10 12.05
N ILE A 379 -17.98 6.16 11.34
CA ILE A 379 -18.76 7.39 11.09
C ILE A 379 -19.33 7.92 12.41
N SER A 380 -19.75 7.06 13.34
CA SER A 380 -20.20 7.52 14.66
C SER A 380 -19.07 8.09 15.51
N TRP A 381 -17.81 7.74 15.24
CA TRP A 381 -16.61 8.37 15.82
C TRP A 381 -16.13 9.58 14.99
N GLY A 382 -16.66 9.73 13.77
CA GLY A 382 -16.11 10.52 12.68
C GLY A 382 -17.04 11.61 12.13
N LEU A 383 -17.83 12.27 12.99
CA LEU A 383 -18.49 13.56 12.66
C LEU A 383 -17.50 14.66 12.17
N LEU A 384 -16.19 14.38 12.18
CA LEU A 384 -15.11 15.21 11.61
C LEU A 384 -14.66 14.83 10.18
N ALA A 385 -15.01 13.65 9.65
CA ALA A 385 -14.64 13.24 8.27
C ALA A 385 -15.50 13.91 7.18
N ILE A 386 -16.74 14.27 7.54
CA ILE A 386 -17.70 14.97 6.67
C ILE A 386 -17.16 16.38 6.28
N PRO A 387 -16.62 17.20 7.20
CA PRO A 387 -15.92 18.44 6.85
C PRO A 387 -14.74 18.26 5.87
N ALA A 388 -13.97 17.17 5.98
CA ALA A 388 -12.82 16.92 5.10
C ALA A 388 -13.27 16.54 3.67
N LEU A 389 -14.32 15.72 3.55
CA LEU A 389 -14.94 15.38 2.25
C LEU A 389 -15.63 16.60 1.62
N LEU A 390 -16.30 17.43 2.42
CA LEU A 390 -16.91 18.70 1.97
C LEU A 390 -15.84 19.73 1.57
N TYR A 391 -14.70 19.80 2.25
CA TYR A 391 -13.57 20.66 1.89
C TYR A 391 -12.88 20.20 0.60
N LEU A 392 -12.72 18.89 0.40
CA LEU A 392 -12.19 18.32 -0.85
C LEU A 392 -13.15 18.51 -2.02
N GLY A 393 -14.47 18.42 -1.81
CA GLY A 393 -15.49 18.77 -2.79
C GLY A 393 -15.53 20.26 -3.13
N GLY A 394 -15.44 21.13 -2.12
CA GLY A 394 -15.54 22.59 -2.28
C GLY A 394 -14.33 23.25 -2.94
N THR A 395 -13.13 22.66 -2.86
CA THR A 395 -11.93 23.24 -3.49
C THR A 395 -11.90 23.12 -5.02
N ARG A 396 -12.67 22.20 -5.64
CA ARG A 396 -12.80 22.15 -7.11
C ARG A 396 -13.71 23.22 -7.70
N ALA A 397 -14.75 23.62 -6.96
CA ALA A 397 -15.69 24.64 -7.43
C ALA A 397 -14.98 25.99 -7.64
N LYS A 398 -14.13 26.40 -6.71
CA LYS A 398 -13.40 27.69 -6.78
C LYS A 398 -12.26 27.73 -7.79
N PHE A 399 -11.66 26.59 -8.15
CA PHE A 399 -10.56 26.57 -9.13
C PHE A 399 -11.07 26.78 -10.56
N ARG A 400 -12.23 26.21 -10.90
CA ARG A 400 -12.90 26.43 -12.20
C ARG A 400 -13.50 27.82 -12.35
N GLU A 401 -14.01 28.41 -11.27
CA GLU A 401 -14.47 29.80 -11.28
C GLU A 401 -13.33 30.77 -11.63
N ARG A 402 -12.12 30.57 -11.10
CA ARG A 402 -10.97 31.44 -11.42
C ARG A 402 -10.45 31.27 -12.84
N GLU A 403 -10.45 30.05 -13.40
CA GLU A 403 -10.15 29.86 -14.83
C GLU A 403 -11.22 30.49 -15.72
N ALA A 404 -12.51 30.33 -15.38
CA ALA A 404 -13.60 30.95 -16.15
C ALA A 404 -13.54 32.48 -16.10
N ILE A 405 -13.23 33.07 -14.94
CA ILE A 405 -13.12 34.53 -14.77
C ILE A 405 -11.88 35.08 -15.51
N ASN A 406 -10.75 34.38 -15.52
CA ASN A 406 -9.56 34.83 -16.25
C ASN A 406 -9.69 34.69 -17.78
N VAL A 407 -10.49 33.74 -18.27
CA VAL A 407 -10.80 33.62 -19.70
C VAL A 407 -11.82 34.68 -20.16
N LEU A 408 -12.72 35.12 -19.27
CA LEU A 408 -13.73 36.13 -19.58
C LEU A 408 -13.30 37.58 -19.29
N GLY A 409 -12.27 37.79 -18.47
CA GLY A 409 -11.73 39.12 -18.15
C GLY A 409 -10.57 39.58 -19.06
N GLY A 410 -10.25 38.80 -20.09
CA GLY A 410 -9.20 39.10 -21.07
C GLY A 410 -9.72 39.36 -22.50
N VAL A 411 -11.00 39.73 -22.63
CA VAL A 411 -11.63 40.16 -23.90
C VAL A 411 -11.98 41.64 -23.82
#